data_AF-A0A2A4C1Z9-F1
#
_entry.id   AF-A0A2A4C1Z9-F1
#
_cell.length_a   1.000
_cell.length_b   1.000
_cell.length_c   1.000
_cell.angle_alpha   90.00
_cell.angle_beta   90.00
_cell.angle_gamma   90.00
#
_symmetry.space_group_name_H-M   'P 1'
#
loop_
_entity.id
_entity.type
_entity.pdbx_description
1 polymer ?
#
loop_
_entity_poly.entity_id
_entity_poly.type
_entity_poly.pdbx_seq_one_letter_code
_entity_poly.pdbx_strand_id
1 'polypeptide(L)'
;LVQRLQVARRELSLESAINRLDRFDLLILDDFAYVSKDQAETSVLFELISARYEHRSLLLTANQPFGEWDRIFPDRAMTVAAVDRLVHHSTIFELNVESYRRRTALERKQQGPGRPASIATPNNVGVPPRPEDQQ
;
A
#
# COMPACT_ATOMS: atom_id res chain seq x y z
N LEU A 1 -0.85 12.75 0.11
CA LEU A 1 -2.15 13.42 -0.13
C LEU A 1 -2.68 14.08 1.13
N VAL A 2 -2.91 13.29 2.18
CA VAL A 2 -3.46 13.72 3.48
C VAL A 2 -2.78 14.98 4.04
N GLN A 3 -1.44 15.00 4.14
CA GLN A 3 -0.70 16.17 4.61
C GLN A 3 -1.00 17.45 3.81
N ARG A 4 -1.13 17.35 2.47
CA ARG A 4 -1.46 18.50 1.62
C ARG A 4 -2.88 19.00 1.88
N LEU A 5 -3.83 18.09 2.04
CA LEU A 5 -5.21 18.43 2.38
C LEU A 5 -5.31 19.02 3.80
N GLN A 6 -4.53 18.52 4.75
CA GLN A 6 -4.44 19.11 6.08
C GLN A 6 -3.90 20.55 6.05
N VAL A 7 -2.82 20.80 5.28
CA VAL A 7 -2.28 22.15 5.12
C VAL A 7 -3.34 23.06 4.49
N ALA A 8 -3.99 22.60 3.41
CA ALA A 8 -5.08 23.35 2.77
C ALA A 8 -6.23 23.64 3.75
N ARG A 9 -6.57 22.72 4.66
CA ARG A 9 -7.57 22.96 5.70
C ARG A 9 -7.15 24.04 6.68
N ARG A 10 -5.88 24.05 7.12
CA ARG A 10 -5.35 25.10 8.01
C ARG A 10 -5.33 26.47 7.33
N GLU A 11 -5.15 26.49 6.01
CA GLU A 11 -5.13 27.70 5.19
C GLU A 11 -6.52 28.09 4.64
N LEU A 12 -7.60 27.45 5.09
CA LEU A 12 -8.98 27.68 4.61
C LEU A 12 -9.14 27.51 3.09
N SER A 13 -8.30 26.69 2.46
CA SER A 13 -8.26 26.44 1.03
C SER A 13 -8.59 24.98 0.67
N LEU A 14 -9.14 24.21 1.62
CA LEU A 14 -9.45 22.78 1.45
C LEU A 14 -10.44 22.53 0.30
N GLU A 15 -11.50 23.33 0.20
CA GLU A 15 -12.48 23.20 -0.89
C GLU A 15 -11.81 23.33 -2.27
N SER A 16 -10.95 24.33 -2.44
CA SER A 16 -10.17 24.51 -3.67
C SER A 16 -9.25 23.31 -3.94
N ALA A 17 -8.61 22.77 -2.90
CA ALA A 17 -7.76 21.59 -3.03
C ALA A 17 -8.56 20.33 -3.44
N ILE A 18 -9.75 20.13 -2.86
CA ILE A 18 -10.66 19.03 -3.23
C ILE A 18 -11.16 19.22 -4.66
N ASN A 19 -11.62 20.40 -5.04
CA ASN A 19 -12.10 20.70 -6.40
C ASN A 19 -11.02 20.48 -7.45
N ARG A 20 -9.74 20.72 -7.11
CA ARG A 20 -8.62 20.40 -8.00
C ARG A 20 -8.44 18.90 -8.22
N LEU A 21 -8.67 18.09 -7.18
CA LEU A 21 -8.64 16.62 -7.25
C LEU A 21 -9.88 16.09 -7.96
N ASP A 22 -11.02 16.77 -7.86
CA ASP A 22 -12.27 16.29 -8.45
C ASP A 22 -12.28 16.31 -9.98
N ARG A 23 -11.39 17.12 -10.58
CA ARG A 23 -11.17 17.13 -12.04
C ARG A 23 -10.68 15.80 -12.60
N PHE A 24 -10.19 14.89 -11.78
CA PHE A 24 -9.77 13.56 -12.22
C PHE A 24 -10.95 12.59 -12.19
N ASP A 25 -11.20 11.89 -13.30
CA ASP A 25 -12.27 10.88 -13.37
C ASP A 25 -12.05 9.74 -12.37
N LEU A 26 -10.80 9.35 -12.16
CA LEU A 26 -10.38 8.36 -11.17
C LEU A 26 -9.29 8.91 -10.26
N LEU A 27 -9.51 8.79 -8.95
CA LEU A 27 -8.50 9.07 -7.93
C LEU A 27 -8.17 7.77 -7.19
N ILE A 28 -6.88 7.45 -7.13
CA ILE A 28 -6.36 6.25 -6.47
C ILE A 28 -5.78 6.64 -5.12
N LEU A 29 -6.34 6.09 -4.04
CA LEU A 29 -5.77 6.19 -2.70
C LEU A 29 -5.14 4.86 -2.33
N ASP A 30 -3.82 4.84 -2.31
CA ASP A 30 -3.04 3.67 -1.94
C ASP A 30 -2.79 3.65 -0.41
N ASP A 31 -2.74 2.45 0.16
CA ASP A 31 -2.44 2.17 1.56
C ASP A 31 -3.31 2.97 2.57
N PHE A 32 -4.63 2.94 2.36
CA PHE A 32 -5.63 3.68 3.16
C PHE A 32 -5.56 3.39 4.68
N ALA A 33 -5.04 2.22 5.05
CA ALA A 33 -4.93 1.76 6.44
C ALA A 33 -3.72 2.31 7.24
N TYR A 34 -2.83 3.08 6.61
CA TYR A 34 -1.65 3.67 7.29
C TYR A 34 -1.88 5.08 7.84
N VAL A 35 -3.10 5.62 7.71
CA VAL A 35 -3.45 6.92 8.28
C VAL A 35 -3.47 6.79 9.80
N SER A 36 -2.72 7.66 10.47
CA SER A 36 -2.66 7.67 11.92
C SER A 36 -3.99 8.14 12.50
N LYS A 37 -4.31 7.80 13.76
CA LYS A 37 -5.49 8.28 14.49
C LYS A 37 -5.44 9.79 14.81
N ASP A 38 -4.90 10.61 13.92
CA ASP A 38 -5.04 12.05 14.01
C ASP A 38 -6.40 12.43 13.42
N GLN A 39 -7.29 12.93 14.28
CA GLN A 39 -8.61 13.42 13.88
C GLN A 39 -8.51 14.44 12.73
N ALA A 40 -7.42 15.20 12.66
CA ALA A 40 -7.21 16.11 11.56
C ALA A 40 -6.98 15.41 10.21
N GLU A 41 -6.27 14.28 10.18
CA GLU A 41 -6.03 13.47 8.98
C GLU A 41 -7.30 12.79 8.50
N THR A 42 -8.07 12.24 9.44
CA THR A 42 -9.26 11.44 9.12
C THR A 42 -10.41 12.31 8.64
N SER A 43 -10.55 13.52 9.18
CA SER A 43 -11.56 14.48 8.72
C SER A 43 -11.33 14.93 7.28
N VAL A 44 -10.08 15.23 6.86
CA VAL A 44 -9.82 15.62 5.46
C VAL A 44 -10.05 14.47 4.48
N LEU A 45 -9.82 13.22 4.91
CA LEU A 45 -10.14 12.04 4.11
C LEU A 45 -11.65 11.83 4.01
N PHE A 46 -12.39 12.01 5.11
CA PHE A 46 -13.84 11.93 5.11
C PHE A 46 -14.45 12.97 4.16
N GLU A 47 -13.96 14.21 4.19
CA GLU A 47 -14.40 15.26 3.28
C GLU A 47 -14.11 14.92 1.82
N LEU A 48 -12.92 14.38 1.52
CA LEU A 48 -12.58 13.91 0.18
C LEU A 48 -13.50 12.78 -0.29
N ILE A 49 -13.75 11.78 0.55
CA ILE A 49 -14.66 10.67 0.24
C ILE A 49 -16.07 11.21 -0.01
N SER A 50 -16.54 12.11 0.85
CA SER A 50 -17.87 12.70 0.76
C SER A 50 -18.04 13.55 -0.50
N ALA A 51 -17.02 14.32 -0.89
CA ALA A 51 -17.04 15.11 -2.11
C ALA A 51 -17.05 14.26 -3.38
N ARG A 52 -16.49 13.04 -3.32
CA ARG A 52 -16.40 12.13 -4.47
C ARG A 52 -17.60 11.19 -4.59
N TYR A 53 -18.27 10.92 -3.48
CA TYR A 53 -19.47 10.09 -3.42
C TYR A 53 -20.52 10.57 -4.44
N GLU A 54 -21.03 9.65 -5.27
CA GLU A 54 -21.99 9.92 -6.37
C GLU A 54 -21.52 10.91 -7.46
N HIS A 55 -20.29 11.43 -7.38
CA HIS A 55 -19.75 12.37 -8.36
C HIS A 55 -18.73 11.72 -9.30
N ARG A 56 -17.72 11.03 -8.74
CA ARG A 56 -16.57 10.50 -9.52
C ARG A 56 -15.90 9.30 -8.83
N SER A 57 -15.19 8.48 -9.60
CA SER A 57 -14.69 7.18 -9.12
C SER A 57 -13.50 7.30 -8.15
N LEU A 58 -13.49 6.44 -7.14
CA LEU A 58 -12.36 6.22 -6.22
C LEU A 58 -11.90 4.77 -6.30
N LEU A 59 -10.58 4.57 -6.34
CA LEU A 59 -9.97 3.26 -6.13
C LEU A 59 -9.16 3.33 -4.83
N LEU A 60 -9.44 2.40 -3.92
CA LEU A 60 -8.79 2.33 -2.62
C LEU A 60 -8.05 1.00 -2.51
N THR A 61 -6.83 1.05 -1.97
CA THR A 61 -6.15 -0.15 -1.47
C THR A 61 -6.10 -0.07 0.05
N ALA A 62 -6.49 -1.15 0.72
CA ALA A 62 -6.50 -1.24 2.17
C ALA A 62 -6.00 -2.61 2.60
N ASN A 63 -5.13 -2.64 3.61
CA ASN A 63 -4.60 -3.87 4.18
C ASN A 63 -5.46 -4.41 5.34
N GLN A 64 -6.54 -3.69 5.68
CA GLN A 64 -7.45 -4.01 6.78
C GLN A 64 -8.89 -4.14 6.25
N PRO A 65 -9.65 -5.16 6.67
CA PRO A 65 -11.05 -5.29 6.30
C PRO A 65 -11.87 -4.16 6.93
N PHE A 66 -13.05 -3.86 6.35
CA PHE A 66 -13.92 -2.77 6.83
C PHE A 66 -14.26 -2.84 8.33
N GLY A 67 -14.35 -4.04 8.90
CA GLY A 67 -14.59 -4.23 10.34
C GLY A 67 -13.46 -3.73 11.25
N GLU A 68 -12.27 -3.49 10.71
CA GLU A 68 -11.13 -2.92 11.46
C GLU A 68 -10.94 -1.42 11.23
N TRP A 69 -11.82 -0.76 10.46
CA TRP A 69 -11.67 0.66 10.11
C TRP A 69 -11.92 1.63 11.27
N ASP A 70 -12.41 1.13 12.42
CA ASP A 70 -12.38 1.85 13.70
C ASP A 70 -10.95 2.18 14.18
N ARG A 71 -9.93 1.56 13.58
CA ARG A 71 -8.52 1.93 13.79
C ARG A 71 -8.10 3.13 12.95
N ILE A 72 -8.78 3.36 11.82
CA ILE A 72 -8.48 4.42 10.86
C ILE A 72 -9.21 5.69 11.28
N PHE A 73 -10.53 5.61 11.51
CA PHE A 73 -11.34 6.75 11.95
C PHE A 73 -11.51 6.72 13.47
N PRO A 74 -11.27 7.83 14.20
CA PRO A 74 -11.38 7.86 15.65
C PRO A 74 -12.84 7.84 16.13
N ASP A 75 -13.76 8.34 15.31
CA ASP A 75 -15.19 8.39 15.62
C ASP A 75 -15.95 7.30 14.87
N ARG A 76 -16.73 6.49 15.60
CA ARG A 76 -17.45 5.36 15.04
C ARG A 76 -18.53 5.77 14.04
N ALA A 77 -19.21 6.90 14.28
CA ALA A 77 -20.23 7.38 13.34
C ALA A 77 -19.57 7.82 12.02
N MET A 78 -18.40 8.47 12.10
CA MET A 78 -17.58 8.80 10.93
C MET A 78 -17.11 7.54 10.19
N THR A 79 -16.65 6.50 10.89
CA THR A 79 -16.26 5.22 10.26
C THR A 79 -17.41 4.66 9.43
N VAL A 80 -18.58 4.50 10.06
CA VAL A 80 -19.76 3.92 9.41
C VAL A 80 -20.18 4.77 8.22
N ALA A 81 -20.22 6.09 8.38
CA ALA A 81 -20.57 7.02 7.31
C ALA A 81 -19.59 7.00 6.14
N ALA A 82 -18.29 6.84 6.39
CA ALA A 82 -17.27 6.73 5.35
C ALA A 82 -17.39 5.41 4.60
N VAL A 83 -17.50 4.29 5.34
CA VAL A 83 -17.63 2.96 4.77
C VAL A 83 -18.90 2.87 3.92
N ASP A 84 -20.04 3.33 4.42
CA ASP A 84 -21.32 3.32 3.72
C ASP A 84 -21.23 3.99 2.33
N ARG A 85 -20.66 5.19 2.28
CA ARG A 85 -20.42 5.92 1.02
C ARG A 85 -19.49 5.17 0.06
N LEU A 86 -18.45 4.54 0.59
CA LEU A 86 -17.50 3.80 -0.23
C LEU A 86 -18.11 2.51 -0.78
N VAL A 87 -18.92 1.79 0.01
CA VAL A 87 -19.42 0.47 -0.40
C VAL A 87 -20.64 0.55 -1.31
N HIS A 88 -21.47 1.60 -1.19
CA HIS A 88 -22.75 1.72 -1.90
C HIS A 88 -22.63 1.55 -3.43
N HIS A 89 -21.59 2.12 -4.04
CA HIS A 89 -21.32 2.03 -5.48
C HIS A 89 -19.90 1.52 -5.77
N SER A 90 -19.54 0.39 -5.16
CA SER A 90 -18.20 -0.21 -5.34
C SER A 90 -18.23 -1.62 -5.90
N THR A 91 -17.09 -2.00 -6.46
CA THR A 91 -16.72 -3.40 -6.63
C THR A 91 -15.60 -3.69 -5.64
N ILE A 92 -15.81 -4.66 -4.74
CA ILE A 92 -14.86 -5.01 -3.70
C ILE A 92 -14.04 -6.21 -4.18
N PHE A 93 -12.71 -6.05 -4.19
CA PHE A 93 -11.77 -7.12 -4.49
C PHE A 93 -11.07 -7.55 -3.22
N GLU A 94 -11.39 -8.76 -2.75
CA GLU A 94 -10.68 -9.38 -1.63
C GLU A 94 -9.47 -10.18 -2.16
N LEU A 95 -8.27 -9.76 -1.79
CA LEU A 95 -7.02 -10.33 -2.30
C LEU A 95 -6.34 -11.21 -1.24
N ASN A 96 -6.73 -12.47 -1.17
CA ASN A 96 -6.16 -13.48 -0.26
C ASN A 96 -5.01 -14.25 -0.91
N VAL A 97 -4.00 -13.54 -1.42
CA VAL A 97 -2.86 -14.13 -2.14
C VAL A 97 -1.56 -14.00 -1.36
N GLU A 98 -0.60 -14.90 -1.61
CA GLU A 98 0.73 -14.78 -1.02
C GLU A 98 1.41 -13.47 -1.46
N SER A 99 2.11 -12.82 -0.53
CA SER A 99 2.91 -11.64 -0.82
C SER A 99 3.90 -11.91 -1.95
N TYR A 100 3.68 -11.24 -3.08
CA TYR A 100 4.59 -11.30 -4.23
C TYR A 100 6.03 -10.90 -3.85
N ARG A 101 6.17 -9.91 -2.96
CA ARG A 101 7.46 -9.46 -2.41
C ARG A 101 8.17 -10.58 -1.65
N ARG A 102 7.45 -11.33 -0.81
CA ARG A 102 8.00 -12.47 -0.07
C ARG A 102 8.45 -13.58 -1.03
N ARG A 103 7.60 -13.98 -1.97
CA ARG A 103 7.92 -15.03 -2.94
C ARG A 103 9.18 -14.68 -3.75
N THR A 104 9.25 -13.47 -4.29
CA THR A 104 10.44 -12.99 -5.02
C THR A 104 11.70 -13.00 -4.14
N ALA A 105 11.59 -12.61 -2.86
CA ALA A 105 12.71 -12.63 -1.92
C ALA A 105 13.19 -14.06 -1.60
N LEU A 106 12.27 -15.03 -1.51
CA LEU A 106 12.60 -16.45 -1.33
C LEU A 106 13.27 -17.04 -2.58
N GLU A 107 12.75 -16.75 -3.78
CA GLU A 107 13.34 -17.17 -5.05
C GLU A 107 14.78 -16.66 -5.20
N ARG A 108 15.03 -15.38 -4.87
CA ARG A 108 16.39 -14.80 -4.87
C ARG A 108 17.33 -15.47 -3.87
N LYS A 109 16.84 -15.85 -2.69
CA LYS A 109 17.66 -16.59 -1.70
C LYS A 109 17.99 -18.00 -2.18
N GLN A 110 17.05 -18.67 -2.85
CA GLN A 110 17.27 -20.01 -3.42
C GLN A 110 18.25 -20.01 -4.60
N GLN A 111 18.27 -18.93 -5.39
CA GLN A 111 19.25 -18.76 -6.48
C GLN A 111 20.66 -18.42 -5.99
N GLY A 112 20.84 -18.09 -4.70
CA GLY A 112 22.12 -17.76 -4.06
C GLY A 112 22.80 -16.50 -4.65
N PRO A 113 23.79 -15.91 -3.96
CA PRO A 113 24.71 -14.96 -4.57
C PRO A 113 25.73 -15.75 -5.43
N GLY A 114 25.23 -16.45 -6.44
CA GLY A 114 26.04 -17.29 -7.32
C GLY A 114 26.24 -16.61 -8.65
N ARG A 115 27.39 -15.94 -8.85
CA ARG A 115 27.90 -15.72 -10.20
C ARG A 115 28.02 -17.11 -10.85
N PRO A 116 27.55 -17.34 -12.10
CA PRO A 116 27.64 -18.64 -12.73
C PRO A 116 29.08 -19.17 -12.64
N ALA A 117 29.24 -20.49 -12.39
CA ALA A 117 30.53 -21.11 -12.11
C ALA A 117 31.60 -20.83 -13.18
N SER A 118 31.20 -20.43 -14.39
CA SER A 118 32.08 -19.97 -15.46
C SER A 118 32.88 -18.70 -15.15
N ILE A 119 32.51 -17.93 -14.11
CA ILE A 119 33.17 -16.68 -13.72
C ILE A 119 33.52 -16.64 -12.22
N ALA A 120 33.53 -17.79 -11.55
CA ALA A 120 33.98 -17.88 -10.16
C ALA A 120 35.53 -17.92 -10.10
N THR A 121 36.13 -17.06 -9.27
CA THR A 121 37.58 -17.03 -9.05
C THR A 121 38.04 -18.35 -8.38
N PRO A 122 39.19 -18.94 -8.73
CA PRO A 122 39.56 -20.31 -8.36
C PRO A 122 39.72 -20.60 -6.86
N ASN A 123 39.75 -19.59 -5.99
CA ASN A 123 40.00 -19.78 -4.55
C ASN A 123 38.87 -20.52 -3.79
N ASN A 124 37.76 -20.86 -4.46
CA ASN A 124 36.62 -21.58 -3.86
C ASN A 124 36.42 -23.02 -4.38
N VAL A 125 37.31 -23.53 -5.24
CA VAL A 125 37.32 -24.97 -5.53
C VAL A 125 38.28 -25.65 -4.56
N GLY A 126 37.74 -26.52 -3.71
CA GLY A 126 38.55 -27.38 -2.85
C GLY A 126 39.63 -28.08 -3.67
N VAL A 127 40.86 -28.02 -3.18
CA VAL A 127 42.04 -28.61 -3.83
C VAL A 127 41.73 -30.08 -4.15
N PRO A 128 41.79 -30.51 -5.42
CA PRO A 128 41.59 -31.93 -5.73
C PRO A 128 42.76 -32.75 -5.16
N PRO A 129 42.52 -33.97 -4.66
CA PRO A 129 43.55 -34.80 -4.04
C PRO A 129 44.66 -35.13 -5.04
N ARG A 130 45.91 -35.13 -4.56
CA ARG A 130 47.10 -35.41 -5.40
C ARG A 130 47.18 -36.90 -5.76
N PRO A 131 47.82 -37.25 -6.88
CA PRO A 131 47.80 -38.62 -7.44
C PRO A 131 48.68 -39.65 -6.71
N GLU A 132 49.14 -39.40 -5.49
CA GLU A 132 50.16 -40.24 -4.84
C GLU A 132 49.59 -41.28 -3.84
N ASP A 133 48.29 -41.25 -3.54
CA ASP A 133 47.65 -42.19 -2.59
C ASP A 133 46.99 -43.41 -3.26
N GLN A 134 47.62 -43.99 -4.30
CA GLN A 134 47.26 -45.32 -4.81
C GLN A 134 48.51 -46.19 -4.97
N GLN A 135 48.94 -46.78 -3.85
CA GLN A 135 49.69 -48.03 -3.79
C GLN A 135 49.22 -48.85 -2.59
#